data_AF-A0A151G9T5-F1
#
_entry.id   AF-A0A151G9T5-F1
#
_cell.length_a   1.000
_cell.length_b   1.000
_cell.length_c   1.000
_cell.angle_alpha   90.00
_cell.angle_beta   90.00
_cell.angle_gamma   90.00
#
_symmetry.space_group_name_H-M   'P 1'
#
loop_
_entity.id
_entity.type
_entity.pdbx_description
1 polymer ?
#
loop_
_entity_poly.entity_id
_entity_poly.type
_entity_poly.pdbx_seq_one_letter_code
_entity_poly.pdbx_strand_id
1 'polypeptide(L)'
;MTTEKIEQAIYEYIASHNETSFLEIEHLFESIGYDYHGDKDVRSADRQGVVFWALWKREATEAIVSVVKRPEVKMHATSILTYMVDGGYLNMPLVESKRPYKRLHWQPVVFDLEKETN
;
A
#
# COMPACT_ATOMS: atom_id res chain seq x y z
N MET A 1 15.18 -2.98 -12.81
CA MET A 1 13.81 -2.86 -13.35
C MET A 1 13.44 -1.38 -13.38
N THR A 2 12.68 -0.91 -14.37
CA THR A 2 12.24 0.51 -14.45
C THR A 2 11.00 0.74 -13.58
N THR A 3 10.77 1.97 -13.12
CA THR A 3 9.57 2.34 -12.34
C THR A 3 8.27 1.99 -13.06
N GLU A 4 8.18 2.24 -14.37
CA GLU A 4 7.02 1.90 -15.20
C GLU A 4 6.67 0.40 -15.17
N LYS A 5 7.69 -0.48 -15.19
CA LYS A 5 7.46 -1.93 -15.08
C LYS A 5 6.95 -2.34 -13.70
N ILE A 6 7.37 -1.63 -12.66
CA ILE A 6 6.92 -1.85 -11.28
C ILE A 6 5.47 -1.40 -11.14
N GLU A 7 5.14 -0.21 -11.64
CA GLU A 7 3.77 0.29 -11.68
C GLU A 7 2.82 -0.68 -12.39
N GLN A 8 3.25 -1.20 -13.55
CA GLN A 8 2.45 -2.17 -14.30
C GLN A 8 2.26 -3.48 -13.53
N ALA A 9 3.32 -4.03 -12.92
CA ALA A 9 3.23 -5.26 -12.14
C ALA A 9 2.27 -5.12 -10.94
N ILE A 10 2.37 -4.01 -10.20
CA ILE A 10 1.46 -3.71 -9.07
C ILE A 10 0.01 -3.62 -9.57
N TYR A 11 -0.22 -2.86 -10.65
CA TYR A 11 -1.56 -2.70 -11.21
C TYR A 11 -2.17 -4.04 -11.65
N GLU A 12 -1.42 -4.88 -12.37
CA GLU A 12 -1.87 -6.19 -12.80
C GLU A 12 -2.18 -7.13 -11.63
N TYR A 13 -1.41 -7.04 -10.55
CA TYR A 13 -1.67 -7.80 -9.33
C TYR A 13 -2.99 -7.37 -8.67
N ILE A 14 -3.19 -6.06 -8.47
CA ILE A 14 -4.45 -5.49 -7.95
C ILE A 14 -5.62 -5.81 -8.87
N ALA A 15 -5.40 -5.89 -10.19
CA ALA A 15 -6.45 -6.23 -11.14
C ALA A 15 -6.90 -7.70 -11.07
N SER A 16 -6.03 -8.59 -10.60
CA SER A 16 -6.27 -10.03 -10.55
C SER A 16 -6.66 -10.54 -9.16
N HIS A 17 -6.54 -9.71 -8.12
CA HIS A 17 -6.85 -10.04 -6.74
C HIS A 17 -7.80 -9.00 -6.15
N ASN A 18 -8.66 -9.43 -5.22
CA ASN A 18 -9.45 -8.48 -4.43
C ASN A 18 -8.72 -8.20 -3.12
N GLU A 19 -8.95 -7.03 -2.54
CA GLU A 19 -8.42 -6.61 -1.24
C GLU A 19 -6.89 -6.80 -1.11
N THR A 20 -6.14 -6.43 -2.16
CA THR A 20 -4.67 -6.55 -2.16
C THR A 20 -4.04 -5.70 -1.06
N SER A 21 -3.26 -6.31 -0.16
CA SER A 21 -2.53 -5.62 0.89
C SER A 21 -1.15 -5.10 0.43
N PHE A 22 -0.53 -4.20 1.21
CA PHE A 22 0.86 -3.81 0.95
C PHE A 22 1.84 -4.98 1.09
N LEU A 23 1.55 -5.94 1.96
CA LEU A 23 2.41 -7.10 2.16
C LEU A 23 2.37 -8.05 0.96
N GLU A 24 1.20 -8.21 0.34
CA GLU A 24 1.10 -8.94 -0.94
C GLU A 24 1.90 -8.26 -2.06
N ILE A 25 1.95 -6.93 -2.08
CA ILE A 25 2.80 -6.20 -3.02
C ILE A 25 4.29 -6.45 -2.74
N GLU A 26 4.69 -6.61 -1.48
CA GLU A 26 6.06 -7.04 -1.14
C GLU A 26 6.35 -8.45 -1.65
N HIS A 27 5.45 -9.40 -1.45
CA HIS A 27 5.58 -10.75 -2.01
C HIS A 27 5.67 -10.72 -3.55
N LEU A 28 4.91 -9.84 -4.21
CA LEU A 28 5.05 -9.60 -5.64
C LEU A 28 6.46 -9.10 -5.98
N PHE A 29 6.98 -8.10 -5.26
CA PHE A 29 8.34 -7.60 -5.48
C PHE A 29 9.40 -8.68 -5.31
N GLU A 30 9.28 -9.52 -4.28
CA GLU A 30 10.16 -10.67 -4.08
C GLU A 30 10.07 -11.66 -5.24
N SER A 31 8.86 -11.99 -5.69
CA SER A 31 8.63 -12.95 -6.77
C SER A 31 9.24 -12.52 -8.11
N ILE A 32 9.32 -11.20 -8.36
CA ILE A 32 9.92 -10.62 -9.58
C ILE A 32 11.38 -10.16 -9.38
N GLY A 33 11.97 -10.43 -8.21
CA GLY A 33 13.36 -10.09 -7.90
C GLY A 33 13.65 -8.58 -7.82
N TYR A 34 12.65 -7.79 -7.43
CA TYR A 34 12.79 -6.36 -7.23
C TYR A 34 13.12 -6.06 -5.76
N ASP A 35 14.33 -5.54 -5.51
CA ASP A 35 14.72 -5.07 -4.19
C ASP A 35 13.98 -3.76 -3.85
N TYR A 36 12.94 -3.84 -3.02
CA TYR A 36 12.10 -2.71 -2.65
C TYR A 36 12.52 -2.03 -1.33
N HIS A 37 13.46 -2.61 -0.59
CA HIS A 37 13.83 -2.14 0.75
C HIS A 37 14.39 -0.73 0.73
N GLY A 38 14.00 0.08 1.72
CA GLY A 38 14.49 1.44 1.87
C GLY A 38 14.07 2.08 3.19
N ASP A 39 13.99 3.41 3.17
CA ASP A 39 13.76 4.24 4.36
C ASP A 39 12.57 5.20 4.19
N LYS A 40 11.70 4.96 3.20
CA LYS A 40 10.55 5.80 2.86
C LYS A 40 9.23 5.16 3.27
N ASP A 41 8.29 6.05 3.56
CA ASP A 41 6.93 5.71 3.96
C ASP A 41 5.95 6.11 2.87
N VAL A 42 4.90 5.29 2.70
CA VAL A 42 3.70 5.68 1.96
C VAL A 42 2.74 6.33 2.95
N ARG A 43 2.50 7.64 2.80
CA ARG A 43 1.76 8.46 3.77
C ARG A 43 0.51 9.08 3.16
N SER A 44 -0.45 9.38 4.02
CA SER A 44 -1.63 10.18 3.65
C SER A 44 -1.22 11.61 3.31
N ALA A 45 -1.74 12.12 2.19
CA ALA A 45 -1.51 13.51 1.76
C ALA A 45 -2.35 14.51 2.56
N ASP A 46 -3.51 14.08 3.06
CA ASP A 46 -4.54 14.88 3.71
C ASP A 46 -4.55 14.75 5.24
N ARG A 47 -4.05 13.64 5.78
CA ARG A 47 -4.07 13.33 7.22
C ARG A 47 -2.65 13.28 7.78
N GLN A 48 -2.25 14.38 8.41
CA GLN A 48 -0.93 14.47 9.05
C GLN A 48 -0.74 13.35 10.09
N GLY A 49 0.38 12.65 9.97
CA GLY A 49 0.79 11.58 10.88
C GLY A 49 0.20 10.21 10.55
N VAL A 50 -0.52 10.05 9.43
CA VAL A 50 -1.03 8.75 8.97
C VAL A 50 -0.05 8.12 7.96
N VAL A 51 0.39 6.90 8.28
CA VAL A 51 1.22 6.04 7.45
C VAL A 51 0.36 4.87 6.97
N PHE A 52 0.44 4.53 5.69
CA PHE A 52 -0.21 3.35 5.12
C PHE A 52 0.76 2.17 5.10
N TRP A 53 2.01 2.42 4.71
CA TRP A 53 3.09 1.43 4.72
C TRP A 53 4.47 2.07 4.82
N ALA A 54 5.53 1.30 5.10
CA ALA A 54 6.87 1.82 5.39
C ALA A 54 7.99 0.90 4.90
N LEU A 55 9.24 1.38 5.04
CA LEU A 55 10.48 0.65 4.73
C LEU A 55 10.68 0.33 3.23
N TRP A 56 10.07 1.12 2.37
CA TRP A 56 10.26 1.03 0.93
C TRP A 56 11.28 2.04 0.45
N LYS A 57 11.96 1.78 -0.66
CA LYS A 57 12.75 2.78 -1.37
C LYS A 57 11.82 3.74 -2.13
N ARG A 58 12.35 4.93 -2.45
CA ARG A 58 11.58 6.00 -3.08
C ARG A 58 10.89 5.52 -4.36
N GLU A 59 11.59 4.78 -5.21
CA GLU A 59 11.06 4.31 -6.50
C GLU A 59 9.85 3.37 -6.31
N ALA A 60 9.83 2.55 -5.26
CA ALA A 60 8.71 1.67 -4.93
C ALA A 60 7.51 2.50 -4.39
N THR A 61 7.79 3.48 -3.53
CA THR A 61 6.74 4.39 -3.02
C THR A 61 6.12 5.23 -4.13
N GLU A 62 6.92 5.70 -5.08
CA GLU A 62 6.43 6.46 -6.23
C GLU A 62 5.56 5.58 -7.13
N ALA A 63 5.98 4.35 -7.39
CA ALA A 63 5.23 3.42 -8.22
C ALA A 63 3.83 3.12 -7.67
N ILE A 64 3.71 2.77 -6.38
CA ILE A 64 2.38 2.54 -5.78
C ILE A 64 1.55 3.83 -5.78
N VAL A 65 2.15 5.00 -5.51
CA VAL A 65 1.45 6.29 -5.55
C VAL A 65 0.92 6.60 -6.95
N SER A 66 1.67 6.28 -8.01
CA SER A 66 1.20 6.40 -9.40
C SER A 66 0.01 5.47 -9.68
N VAL A 67 0.06 4.23 -9.19
CA VAL A 67 -1.02 3.24 -9.38
C VAL A 67 -2.30 3.65 -8.65
N VAL A 68 -2.22 4.01 -7.37
CA VAL A 68 -3.40 4.37 -6.57
C VAL A 68 -4.06 5.70 -6.97
N LYS A 69 -3.37 6.51 -7.78
CA LYS A 69 -3.95 7.73 -8.39
C LYS A 69 -4.82 7.44 -9.60
N ARG A 70 -4.78 6.22 -10.15
CA ARG A 70 -5.67 5.82 -11.25
C ARG A 70 -7.11 5.76 -10.74
N PRO A 71 -8.10 6.33 -11.46
CA PRO A 71 -9.46 6.47 -10.96
C PRO A 71 -10.15 5.13 -10.65
N GLU A 72 -9.77 4.07 -11.35
CA GLU A 72 -10.27 2.71 -11.19
C GLU A 72 -9.69 1.98 -9.97
N VAL A 73 -8.56 2.43 -9.40
CA VAL A 73 -7.96 1.80 -8.22
C VAL A 73 -8.56 2.41 -6.96
N LYS A 74 -9.23 1.59 -6.16
CA LYS A 74 -9.80 2.00 -4.87
C LYS A 74 -8.92 1.53 -3.72
N MET A 75 -8.54 2.48 -2.87
CA MET A 75 -7.89 2.21 -1.60
C MET A 75 -8.90 2.35 -0.48
N HIS A 76 -9.00 1.36 0.40
CA HIS A 76 -9.88 1.45 1.56
C HIS A 76 -9.25 0.87 2.82
N ALA A 77 -9.69 1.38 3.97
CA ALA A 77 -9.20 0.92 5.26
C ALA A 77 -9.65 -0.52 5.52
N THR A 78 -8.74 -1.34 6.07
CA THR A 78 -9.02 -2.72 6.47
C THR A 78 -8.70 -2.94 7.95
N SER A 79 -8.99 -4.13 8.46
CA SER A 79 -8.59 -4.57 9.80
C SER A 79 -7.10 -4.86 9.86
N ILE A 80 -6.47 -4.61 11.02
CA ILE A 80 -5.11 -5.09 11.29
C ILE A 80 -5.00 -6.63 11.16
N LEU A 81 -6.10 -7.35 11.40
CA LEU A 81 -6.11 -8.81 11.30
C LEU A 81 -5.78 -9.31 9.90
N THR A 82 -6.15 -8.58 8.84
CA THR A 82 -5.81 -8.90 7.45
C THR A 82 -4.29 -9.07 7.30
N TYR A 83 -3.54 -8.09 7.80
CA TYR A 83 -2.08 -8.07 7.76
C TYR A 83 -1.44 -9.12 8.68
N MET A 84 -2.01 -9.33 9.88
CA MET A 84 -1.51 -10.33 10.81
C MET A 84 -1.64 -11.77 10.29
N VAL A 85 -2.71 -12.07 9.56
CA VAL A 85 -2.90 -13.38 8.92
C VAL A 85 -1.82 -13.61 7.85
N ASP A 86 -1.48 -12.57 7.09
CA ASP A 86 -0.45 -12.63 6.05
C ASP A 86 0.99 -12.58 6.61
N GLY A 87 1.14 -12.37 7.93
CA GLY A 87 2.42 -12.48 8.63
C GLY A 87 3.25 -11.19 8.70
N GLY A 88 2.67 -10.03 8.39
CA GLY A 88 3.38 -8.75 8.42
C GLY A 88 2.57 -7.64 9.07
N TYR A 89 3.24 -6.68 9.72
CA TYR A 89 2.58 -5.50 10.29
C TYR A 89 3.59 -4.38 10.55
N LEU A 90 3.12 -3.14 10.64
CA LEU A 90 3.95 -2.04 11.12
C LEU A 90 3.91 -1.96 12.64
N ASN A 91 5.08 -1.90 13.27
CA ASN A 91 5.20 -1.64 14.71
C ASN A 91 4.90 -0.16 15.03
N MET A 92 3.64 0.24 14.86
CA MET A 92 3.13 1.59 15.08
C MET A 92 1.73 1.53 15.71
N PRO A 93 1.31 2.56 16.46
CA PRO A 93 -0.08 2.67 16.92
C PRO A 93 -1.06 2.72 15.74
N LEU A 94 -2.26 2.15 15.90
CA LEU A 94 -3.29 2.21 14.88
C LEU A 94 -3.99 3.56 14.86
N VAL A 95 -4.47 3.96 13.69
CA VAL A 95 -5.34 5.11 13.54
C VAL A 95 -6.72 4.84 14.18
N GLU A 96 -7.11 5.66 15.14
CA GLU A 96 -8.39 5.52 15.88
C GLU A 96 -9.42 6.63 15.54
N SER A 97 -8.95 7.75 15.01
CA SER A 97 -9.76 8.94 14.72
C SER A 97 -9.28 9.71 13.49
N LYS A 98 -10.11 10.67 13.04
CA LYS A 98 -9.80 11.59 11.94
C LYS A 98 -8.93 12.78 12.36
N ARG A 99 -8.59 12.93 13.65
CA ARG A 99 -7.78 14.06 14.14
C ARG A 99 -6.32 13.93 13.69
N PRO A 100 -5.59 15.04 13.48
CA PRO A 100 -4.15 15.00 13.21
C PRO A 100 -3.37 14.34 14.34
N TYR A 101 -2.34 13.55 14.00
CA TYR A 101 -1.50 12.86 14.97
C TYR A 101 -0.12 13.52 15.11
N LYS A 102 0.37 13.64 16.34
CA LYS A 102 1.73 14.13 16.65
C LYS A 102 2.81 13.09 16.37
N ARG A 103 2.46 11.80 16.39
CA ARG A 103 3.33 10.65 16.10
C ARG A 103 2.75 9.90 14.91
N LEU A 104 3.58 9.12 14.22
CA LEU A 104 3.11 8.27 13.13
C LEU A 104 2.16 7.21 13.67
N HIS A 105 1.01 7.07 13.00
CA HIS A 105 0.02 6.03 13.24
C HIS A 105 -0.22 5.27 11.94
N TRP A 106 -0.34 3.96 12.04
CA TRP A 106 -0.59 3.10 10.91
C TRP A 106 -2.09 2.96 10.64
N GLN A 107 -2.47 3.14 9.38
CA GLN A 107 -3.77 2.77 8.85
C GLN A 107 -3.59 1.59 7.90
N PRO A 108 -3.96 0.36 8.31
CA PRO A 108 -4.05 -0.75 7.40
C PRO A 108 -5.03 -0.43 6.28
N VAL A 109 -4.61 -0.66 5.04
CA VAL A 109 -5.43 -0.48 3.84
C VAL A 109 -5.24 -1.65 2.88
N VAL A 110 -6.21 -1.83 2.00
CA VAL A 110 -6.15 -2.75 0.86
C VAL A 110 -6.59 -2.04 -0.41
N PHE A 111 -6.29 -2.65 -1.55
CA PHE A 111 -6.54 -2.13 -2.89
C PHE A 111 -7.41 -3.08 -3.72
N ASP A 112 -8.34 -2.50 -4.47
CA ASP A 112 -9.19 -3.18 -5.42
C ASP A 112 -9.31 -2.37 -6.71
N LEU A 113 -9.63 -3.07 -7.82
CA LEU A 113 -10.19 -2.40 -8.99
C LEU A 113 -11.71 -2.24 -8.85
N GLU A 114 -12.18 -1.05 -9.16
CA GLU A 114 -13.60 -0.77 -9.38
C GLU A 114 -14.09 -1.65 -10.54
N LYS A 115 -14.89 -2.65 -10.22
CA LYS A 115 -15.54 -3.49 -11.24
C LYS A 115 -16.73 -2.70 -11.77
N GLU A 116 -16.80 -2.50 -13.08
CA GLU A 116 -18.01 -2.00 -13.71
C GLU A 116 -19.16 -2.96 -13.36
N THR A 117 -20.06 -2.52 -12.48
CA THR A 117 -21.39 -3.11 -12.36
C THR A 117 -22.17 -2.76 -13.62
N ASN A 118 -22.18 -3.69 -14.58
CA ASN A 118 -23.17 -3.73 -15.67
C ASN A 118 -24.59 -3.94 -15.10
#